data_AF-A0A2R6H7T9-F1
#
_entry.id   AF-A0A2R6H7T9-F1
#
_cell.length_a   1.000
_cell.length_b   1.000
_cell.length_c   1.000
_cell.angle_alpha   90.00
_cell.angle_beta   90.00
_cell.angle_gamma   90.00
#
_symmetry.space_group_name_H-M   'P 1'
#
loop_
_entity.id
_entity.type
_entity.pdbx_description
1 polymer ?
#
loop_
_entity_poly.entity_id
_entity_poly.type
_entity_poly.pdbx_seq_one_letter_code
_entity_poly.pdbx_strand_id
1 'polypeptide(L)'
;MALTAETLVRHELVGLDVRVVSASNPDVIGVSGEVVTETTRTLGIETDGQVSHVPKESATFEWTLPSGEVVRTAGERLLARPARRTEQTGDSRWR
;
A
#
# COMPACT_ATOMS: atom_id res chain seq x y z
N MET A 1 9.04 2.23 14.83
CA MET A 1 7.76 1.51 14.92
C MET A 1 7.85 0.27 14.05
N ALA A 2 7.38 -0.90 14.50
CA ALA A 2 7.38 -2.12 13.68
C ALA A 2 6.28 -2.05 12.62
N LEU A 3 6.52 -2.68 11.45
CA LEU A 3 5.50 -2.86 10.42
C LEU A 3 4.52 -3.95 10.89
N THR A 4 3.27 -3.56 11.16
CA THR A 4 2.17 -4.41 11.60
C THR A 4 0.89 -4.00 10.88
N ALA A 5 -0.19 -4.77 11.03
CA ALA A 5 -1.50 -4.39 10.50
C ALA A 5 -1.95 -2.98 10.90
N GLU A 6 -1.71 -2.61 12.16
CA GLU A 6 -2.12 -1.30 12.71
C GLU A 6 -1.29 -0.15 12.14
N THR A 7 -0.03 -0.41 11.78
CA THR A 7 0.94 0.64 11.42
C THR A 7 1.19 0.73 9.92
N LEU A 8 0.84 -0.29 9.13
CA LEU A 8 1.08 -0.40 7.68
C LEU A 8 0.82 0.89 6.89
N VAL A 9 -0.33 1.54 7.14
CA VAL A 9 -0.71 2.77 6.41
C VAL A 9 0.25 3.94 6.62
N ARG A 10 1.14 3.86 7.61
CA ARG A 10 2.17 4.86 7.95
C ARG A 10 3.58 4.45 7.52
N HIS A 11 3.73 3.27 6.90
CA HIS A 11 5.00 2.75 6.43
C HIS A 11 5.16 2.90 4.92
N GLU A 12 6.41 2.72 4.48
CA GLU A 12 6.77 2.51 3.09
C GLU A 12 6.04 1.28 2.55
N LEU A 13 5.42 1.41 1.39
CA LEU A 13 4.69 0.31 0.75
C LEU A 13 5.49 -0.32 -0.38
N VAL A 14 6.45 0.42 -0.97
CA VAL A 14 7.35 -0.12 -1.99
C VAL A 14 8.17 -1.27 -1.40
N GLY A 15 8.25 -2.37 -2.13
CA GLY A 15 8.91 -3.62 -1.71
C GLY A 15 8.01 -4.58 -0.91
N LEU A 16 6.73 -4.25 -0.70
CA LEU A 16 5.77 -5.19 -0.09
C LEU A 16 5.03 -5.99 -1.17
N ASP A 17 4.82 -7.27 -0.88
CA ASP A 17 3.92 -8.13 -1.63
C ASP A 17 2.46 -7.72 -1.40
N VAL A 18 1.72 -7.55 -2.49
CA VAL A 18 0.32 -7.12 -2.47
C VAL A 18 -0.51 -7.86 -3.50
N ARG A 19 -1.81 -8.03 -3.20
CA ARG A 19 -2.85 -8.49 -4.13
C ARG A 19 -4.05 -7.54 -4.09
N VAL A 20 -4.64 -7.26 -5.25
CA VAL A 20 -5.93 -6.58 -5.35
C VAL A 20 -7.05 -7.60 -5.16
N VAL A 21 -7.81 -7.48 -4.08
CA VAL A 21 -8.88 -8.45 -3.73
C VAL A 21 -10.29 -7.95 -4.07
N SER A 22 -10.44 -6.65 -4.31
CA SER A 22 -11.68 -6.03 -4.78
C SER A 22 -11.35 -4.70 -5.45
N ALA A 23 -12.03 -4.37 -6.53
CA ALA A 23 -11.94 -3.07 -7.16
C ALA A 23 -13.19 -2.73 -7.98
N SER A 24 -13.42 -1.44 -8.24
CA SER A 24 -14.49 -1.01 -9.16
C SER A 24 -14.20 -1.36 -10.62
N ASN A 25 -12.93 -1.44 -11.01
CA ASN A 25 -12.52 -1.99 -12.29
C ASN A 25 -12.22 -3.49 -12.13
N PRO A 26 -12.99 -4.41 -12.75
CA PRO A 26 -12.76 -5.85 -12.60
C PRO A 26 -11.43 -6.32 -13.19
N ASP A 27 -10.86 -5.60 -14.17
CA ASP A 27 -9.63 -6.01 -14.85
C ASP A 27 -8.39 -5.99 -13.94
N VAL A 28 -8.44 -5.21 -12.85
CA VAL A 28 -7.34 -5.15 -11.88
C VAL A 28 -7.53 -6.11 -10.71
N ILE A 29 -8.67 -6.78 -10.59
CA ILE A 29 -8.91 -7.75 -9.52
C ILE A 29 -8.03 -8.98 -9.75
N GLY A 30 -7.31 -9.40 -8.72
CA GLY A 30 -6.38 -10.52 -8.80
C GLY A 30 -4.95 -10.14 -9.22
N VAL A 31 -4.71 -8.90 -9.67
CA VAL A 31 -3.34 -8.39 -9.85
C VAL A 31 -2.57 -8.57 -8.54
N SER A 32 -1.41 -9.22 -8.62
CA SER A 32 -0.58 -9.49 -7.44
C SER A 32 0.90 -9.53 -7.76
N GLY A 33 1.72 -9.03 -6.85
CA GLY A 33 3.17 -8.98 -6.96
C GLY A 33 3.76 -7.95 -6.00
N GLU A 34 4.95 -7.45 -6.31
CA GLU A 34 5.64 -6.46 -5.48
C GLU A 34 5.20 -5.04 -5.84
N VAL A 35 5.01 -4.17 -4.85
CA VAL A 35 4.85 -2.74 -5.11
C VAL A 35 6.19 -2.14 -5.51
N VAL A 36 6.30 -1.64 -6.74
CA VAL A 36 7.52 -1.00 -7.26
C VAL A 36 7.42 0.53 -7.30
N THR A 37 6.20 1.07 -7.29
CA THR A 37 5.99 2.51 -7.21
C THR A 37 4.73 2.86 -6.43
N GLU A 38 4.79 3.99 -5.73
CA GLU A 38 3.64 4.57 -5.07
C GLU A 38 3.53 6.06 -5.42
N THR A 39 2.33 6.48 -5.79
CA THR A 39 1.97 7.88 -5.86
C THR A 39 0.88 8.20 -4.82
N THR A 40 0.42 9.46 -4.78
CA THR A 40 -0.72 9.82 -3.92
C THR A 40 -1.96 8.97 -4.23
N ARG A 41 -2.17 8.58 -5.50
CA ARG A 41 -3.43 7.98 -5.96
C ARG A 41 -3.29 6.55 -6.48
N THR A 42 -2.08 6.11 -6.80
CA THR A 42 -1.86 4.82 -7.46
C THR A 42 -0.77 4.01 -6.76
N LEU A 43 -0.88 2.69 -6.88
CA LEU A 43 0.20 1.73 -6.65
C LEU A 43 0.57 1.11 -8.00
N GLY A 44 1.86 1.02 -8.30
CA GLY A 44 2.35 0.18 -9.39
C GLY A 44 2.79 -1.15 -8.81
N ILE A 45 2.17 -2.23 -9.29
CA ILE A 45 2.40 -3.60 -8.86
C ILE A 45 3.10 -4.32 -10.01
N GLU A 46 4.30 -4.85 -9.75
CA GLU A 46 5.06 -5.62 -10.74
C GLU A 46 4.75 -7.12 -10.62
N THR A 47 4.40 -7.73 -11.73
CA THR A 47 4.25 -9.18 -11.89
C THR A 47 5.01 -9.58 -13.15
N ASP A 48 5.95 -10.52 -13.04
CA ASP A 48 6.72 -11.05 -14.18
C ASP A 48 7.34 -9.97 -15.08
N GLY A 49 7.84 -8.88 -14.47
CA GLY A 49 8.46 -7.74 -15.16
C GLY A 49 7.47 -6.77 -15.83
N GLN A 50 6.16 -6.93 -15.61
CA GLN A 50 5.14 -6.00 -16.08
C GLN A 50 4.51 -5.23 -14.91
N VAL A 51 4.42 -3.90 -15.05
CA VAL A 51 3.85 -3.03 -14.00
C VAL A 51 2.39 -2.68 -14.29
N SER A 52 1.49 -3.13 -13.41
CA SER A 52 0.09 -2.76 -13.40
C SER A 52 -0.16 -1.58 -12.45
N HIS A 53 -0.75 -0.49 -12.96
CA HIS A 53 -1.08 0.68 -12.14
C HIS A 53 -2.50 0.59 -11.61
N VAL A 54 -2.65 0.47 -10.30
CA VAL A 54 -3.94 0.30 -9.61
C VAL A 54 -4.32 1.58 -8.87
N PRO A 55 -5.48 2.20 -9.16
CA PRO A 55 -6.03 3.30 -8.39
C PRO A 55 -6.37 2.87 -6.96
N LYS A 56 -5.95 3.66 -5.97
CA LYS A 56 -6.17 3.37 -4.55
C LYS A 56 -7.62 3.58 -4.11
N GLU A 57 -8.24 4.67 -4.55
CA GLU A 57 -9.61 5.08 -4.19
C GLU A 57 -10.64 3.96 -4.37
N SER A 58 -10.48 3.16 -5.42
CA SER A 58 -11.48 2.19 -5.85
C SER A 58 -11.01 0.74 -5.67
N ALA A 59 -10.02 0.48 -4.81
CA ALA A 59 -9.44 -0.85 -4.61
C ALA A 59 -9.26 -1.21 -3.13
N THR A 60 -9.39 -2.51 -2.83
CA THR A 60 -8.96 -3.12 -1.58
C THR A 60 -7.72 -3.96 -1.84
N PHE A 61 -6.68 -3.72 -1.04
CA PHE A 61 -5.39 -4.40 -1.13
C PHE A 61 -5.23 -5.37 0.03
N GLU A 62 -4.72 -6.56 -0.28
CA GLU A 62 -4.26 -7.57 0.67
C GLU A 62 -2.73 -7.61 0.63
N TRP A 63 -2.10 -7.37 1.77
CA TRP A 63 -0.65 -7.23 1.93
C TRP A 63 -0.10 -8.44 2.64
N THR A 64 1.06 -8.94 2.20
CA THR A 64 1.86 -9.89 2.97
C THR A 64 2.99 -9.14 3.64
N LEU A 65 2.96 -9.05 4.97
CA LEU A 65 4.01 -8.38 5.74
C LEU A 65 5.25 -9.29 5.86
N PRO A 66 6.43 -8.73 6.14
CA PRO A 66 7.64 -9.53 6.36
C PRO A 66 7.53 -10.54 7.52
N SER A 67 6.59 -10.33 8.44
CA SER A 67 6.25 -11.28 9.51
C SER A 67 5.48 -12.52 9.03
N GLY A 68 4.98 -12.51 7.78
CA GLY A 68 4.02 -13.48 7.24
C GLY A 68 2.56 -13.14 7.53
N GLU A 69 2.30 -12.05 8.26
CA GLU A 69 0.93 -11.58 8.52
C GLU A 69 0.27 -11.08 7.24
N VAL A 70 -1.01 -11.41 7.05
CA VAL A 70 -1.82 -10.96 5.91
C VAL A 70 -2.81 -9.89 6.37
N VAL A 71 -2.75 -8.72 5.74
CA VAL A 71 -3.51 -7.53 6.16
C VAL A 71 -4.32 -6.98 5.00
N ARG A 72 -5.59 -6.62 5.23
CA ARG A 72 -6.42 -5.95 4.22
C ARG A 72 -6.56 -4.47 4.51
N THR A 73 -6.53 -3.65 3.46
CA THR A 73 -6.68 -2.20 3.58
C THR A 73 -7.46 -1.64 2.40
N ALA A 74 -8.49 -0.84 2.68
CA ALA A 74 -9.14 0.00 1.67
C ALA A 74 -8.15 1.06 1.19
N GLY A 75 -7.95 1.18 -0.12
CA GLY A 75 -6.93 2.06 -0.67
C GLY A 75 -7.21 3.55 -0.42
N GLU A 76 -8.44 3.95 -0.09
CA GLU A 76 -8.77 5.28 0.42
C GLU A 76 -7.90 5.67 1.64
N ARG A 77 -7.56 4.71 2.50
CA ARG A 77 -6.67 4.93 3.66
C ARG A 77 -5.22 5.20 3.27
N LEU A 78 -4.86 4.95 2.01
CA LEU A 78 -3.55 5.14 1.42
C LEU A 78 -3.50 6.40 0.53
N LEU A 79 -4.58 7.18 0.45
CA LEU A 79 -4.66 8.45 -0.30
C LEU A 79 -3.93 9.59 0.43
N ALA A 80 -2.63 9.41 0.64
CA ALA A 80 -1.72 10.44 1.08
C ALA A 80 -0.38 10.26 0.37
N ARG A 81 0.40 11.34 0.26
CA ARG A 81 1.77 11.25 -0.31
C ARG A 81 2.59 10.26 0.54
N PRO A 82 3.43 9.40 -0.07
CA PRO A 82 4.29 8.45 0.67
C PRO A 82 5.04 9.12 1.82
N ALA A 83 5.70 10.26 1.55
CA ALA A 83 6.42 11.05 2.54
C ALA A 83 5.53 11.59 3.68
N ARG A 84 4.25 11.89 3.41
CA ARG A 84 3.29 12.32 4.45
C ARG A 84 2.73 11.16 5.27
N ARG A 85 2.81 9.91 4.77
CA ARG A 85 2.44 8.71 5.52
C ARG A 85 3.57 8.27 6.45
N THR A 86 4.82 8.41 6.01
CA THR A 86 6.03 8.10 6.79
C THR A 86 6.50 9.25 7.69
N GLU A 87 5.95 10.47 7.54
CA GLU A 87 6.12 11.55 8.51
C GLU A 87 5.59 11.10 9.88
N GLN A 88 6.53 10.78 10.78
CA GLN A 88 6.25 10.62 12.20
C GLN A 88 5.73 11.95 12.73
N THR A 89 4.42 12.16 12.76
CA THR A 89 3.83 13.10 13.71
C THR A 89 3.91 12.44 15.09
N GLY A 90 5.13 12.44 15.66
CA GLY A 90 5.48 11.94 16.96
C GLY A 90 6.53 12.86 17.55
N ASP A 91 6.12 13.61 18.58
CA ASP A 91 6.96 14.41 19.48
C ASP A 91 7.89 15.46 18.87
N SER A 92 7.32 16.40 18.12
CA SER A 92 7.86 17.75 18.11
C SER A 92 7.56 18.43 19.45
N ARG A 93 8.27 18.01 20.51
CA ARG A 93 8.40 18.77 21.75
C ARG A 93 9.38 19.93 21.50
N TRP A 94 9.02 20.83 20.59
CA TRP A 94 9.67 22.14 20.50
C TRP A 94 9.10 22.99 21.63
N ARG A 95 9.95 23.19 22.65
CA ARG A 95 9.89 24.33 23.55
C ARG A 95 10.60 25.51 22.90
#